data_AF-A0A961TTC9-F1
#
_entry.id   AF-A0A961TTC9-F1
#
_cell.length_a   1.000
_cell.length_b   1.000
_cell.length_c   1.000
_cell.angle_alpha   90.00
_cell.angle_beta   90.00
_cell.angle_gamma   90.00
#
_symmetry.space_group_name_H-M   'P 1'
#
loop_
_entity.id
_entity.type
_entity.pdbx_description
1 polymer ?
#
loop_
_entity_poly.entity_id
_entity_poly.type
_entity_poly.pdbx_seq_one_letter_code
_entity_poly.pdbx_strand_id
1 'polypeptide(L)'
;MRGAGYWLWKPYIILDAMAQVPDGTPVLYADCGVEYVDDPAPLLSLLEGRDIVLFDNRLPEWTQAAFTKRDCFVLMDADIREHWNARQLDAAFQLYRAGPVARAFLTELRDCMRDPRILTDIPNELGRENLPEFVDHRHDQSVLTVLARNHGVETFRSPAIPPQDGDERSRYPKIFDQHRRKNKKLGKYLRMRLKRALWARPAKKVAR
;
A
#
# COMPACT_ATOMS: atom_id res chain seq x y z
N MET A 1 -17.12 -6.36 7.85
CA MET A 1 -15.71 -6.75 7.60
C MET A 1 -15.00 -5.60 6.90
N ARG A 2 -13.75 -5.30 7.28
CA ARG A 2 -12.95 -4.25 6.62
C ARG A 2 -12.56 -4.72 5.20
N GLY A 3 -12.36 -3.78 4.28
CA GLY A 3 -11.76 -4.08 2.96
C GLY A 3 -12.46 -5.14 2.09
N ALA A 4 -13.77 -5.35 2.27
CA ALA A 4 -14.54 -6.40 1.59
C ALA A 4 -13.89 -7.80 1.70
N GLY A 5 -13.49 -8.19 2.92
CA GLY A 5 -12.79 -9.46 3.18
C GLY A 5 -11.31 -9.26 3.47
N TYR A 6 -10.97 -8.17 4.18
CA TYR A 6 -9.62 -7.88 4.66
C TYR A 6 -8.56 -7.86 3.55
N TRP A 7 -8.97 -7.46 2.33
CA TRP A 7 -8.10 -7.43 1.15
C TRP A 7 -7.49 -8.79 0.77
N LEU A 8 -8.02 -9.92 1.30
CA LEU A 8 -7.61 -11.28 0.92
C LEU A 8 -7.64 -11.50 -0.60
N TRP A 9 -8.59 -10.86 -1.27
CA TRP A 9 -8.78 -10.94 -2.72
C TRP A 9 -7.64 -10.30 -3.53
N LYS A 10 -6.83 -9.40 -2.95
CA LYS A 10 -5.81 -8.62 -3.67
C LYS A 10 -4.77 -9.50 -4.39
N PRO A 11 -4.07 -10.44 -3.73
CA PRO A 11 -3.10 -11.30 -4.42
C PRO A 11 -3.74 -12.18 -5.50
N TYR A 12 -5.02 -12.59 -5.36
CA TYR A 12 -5.72 -13.33 -6.41
C TYR A 12 -5.88 -12.52 -7.69
N ILE A 13 -6.30 -11.25 -7.57
CA ILE A 13 -6.49 -10.38 -8.73
C ILE A 13 -5.15 -10.10 -9.43
N ILE A 14 -4.07 -9.90 -8.66
CA ILE A 14 -2.74 -9.66 -9.24
C ILE A 14 -2.23 -10.92 -9.95
N LEU A 15 -2.42 -12.10 -9.36
CA LEU A 15 -2.07 -13.39 -10.00
C LEU A 15 -2.87 -13.66 -11.27
N ASP A 16 -4.17 -13.34 -11.27
CA ASP A 16 -5.03 -13.45 -12.45
C ASP A 16 -4.57 -12.52 -13.58
N ALA A 17 -4.27 -11.25 -13.25
CA ALA A 17 -3.70 -10.31 -14.22
C ALA A 17 -2.37 -10.83 -14.80
N MET A 18 -1.49 -11.39 -13.97
CA MET A 18 -0.24 -12.01 -14.44
C MET A 18 -0.47 -13.23 -15.33
N ALA A 19 -1.55 -14.00 -15.14
CA ALA A 19 -1.86 -15.16 -15.98
C ALA A 19 -2.31 -14.77 -17.39
N GLN A 20 -2.78 -13.52 -17.56
CA GLN A 20 -3.26 -13.00 -18.84
C GLN A 20 -2.17 -12.31 -19.67
N VAL A 21 -0.94 -12.22 -19.16
CA VAL A 21 0.20 -11.59 -19.84
C VAL A 21 1.39 -12.55 -19.95
N PRO A 22 2.25 -12.38 -20.96
CA PRO A 22 3.50 -13.13 -21.04
C PRO A 22 4.41 -12.87 -19.83
N ASP A 23 5.25 -13.84 -19.50
CA ASP A 23 6.33 -13.61 -18.56
C ASP A 23 7.28 -12.51 -19.09
N GLY A 24 7.79 -11.70 -18.18
CA GLY A 24 8.55 -10.48 -18.46
C GLY A 24 7.72 -9.20 -18.48
N THR A 25 6.39 -9.28 -18.63
CA THR A 25 5.50 -8.11 -18.67
C THR A 25 5.38 -7.42 -17.30
N PRO A 26 5.58 -6.09 -17.20
CA PRO A 26 5.29 -5.33 -15.98
C PRO A 26 3.80 -5.34 -15.63
N VAL A 27 3.48 -5.59 -14.36
CA VAL A 27 2.13 -5.55 -13.78
C VAL A 27 2.13 -4.60 -12.60
N LEU A 28 1.43 -3.47 -12.75
CA LEU A 28 1.24 -2.47 -11.71
C LEU A 28 -0.17 -2.62 -11.10
N TYR A 29 -0.23 -2.95 -9.82
CA TYR A 29 -1.45 -2.87 -9.03
C TYR A 29 -1.59 -1.47 -8.42
N ALA A 30 -2.80 -0.93 -8.41
CA ALA A 30 -3.17 0.25 -7.64
C ALA A 30 -4.61 0.11 -7.10
N ASP A 31 -4.84 0.48 -5.84
CA ASP A 31 -6.18 0.56 -5.25
C ASP A 31 -7.06 1.51 -6.06
N CYS A 32 -8.37 1.23 -6.17
CA CYS A 32 -9.29 2.07 -6.94
C CYS A 32 -9.47 3.51 -6.39
N GLY A 33 -9.00 3.77 -5.16
CA GLY A 33 -8.97 5.11 -4.56
C GLY A 33 -7.72 5.93 -4.91
N VAL A 34 -6.81 5.38 -5.70
CA VAL A 34 -5.59 6.04 -6.17
C VAL A 34 -5.90 6.80 -7.46
N GLU A 35 -5.60 8.10 -7.47
CA GLU A 35 -5.68 8.95 -8.66
C GLU A 35 -4.30 9.06 -9.31
N TYR A 36 -4.21 8.85 -10.63
CA TYR A 36 -2.98 9.06 -11.39
C TYR A 36 -2.86 10.55 -11.72
N VAL A 37 -1.79 11.19 -11.25
CA VAL A 37 -1.54 12.63 -11.46
C VAL A 37 -0.33 12.88 -12.34
N ASP A 38 0.41 11.83 -12.72
CA ASP A 38 1.55 11.85 -13.62
C ASP A 38 1.68 10.48 -14.33
N ASP A 39 2.61 10.38 -15.28
CA ASP A 39 2.93 9.15 -16.01
C ASP A 39 3.52 8.07 -15.08
N PRO A 40 2.96 6.84 -15.04
CA PRO A 40 3.51 5.74 -14.25
C PRO A 40 4.73 5.07 -14.90
N ALA A 41 5.07 5.36 -16.15
CA ALA A 41 6.20 4.74 -16.86
C ALA A 41 7.54 4.78 -16.09
N PRO A 42 7.91 5.86 -15.36
CA PRO A 42 9.12 5.90 -14.54
C PRO A 42 9.16 4.87 -13.39
N LEU A 43 8.02 4.30 -12.97
CA LEU A 43 8.02 3.20 -12.00
C LEU A 43 8.46 1.89 -12.65
N LEU A 44 8.16 1.70 -13.94
CA LEU A 44 8.45 0.45 -14.63
C LEU A 44 9.95 0.19 -14.75
N SER A 45 10.78 1.23 -14.83
CA SER A 45 12.24 1.10 -14.85
C SER A 45 12.80 0.56 -13.52
N LEU A 46 12.05 0.64 -12.42
CA LEU A 46 12.48 0.02 -11.15
C LEU A 46 12.56 -1.52 -11.27
N LEU A 47 11.86 -2.12 -12.23
CA LEU A 47 11.95 -3.56 -12.51
C LEU A 47 13.22 -3.94 -13.29
N GLU A 48 14.07 -3.00 -13.69
CA GLU A 48 15.36 -3.33 -14.31
C GLU A 48 16.24 -4.09 -13.31
N GLY A 49 16.45 -5.38 -13.57
CA GLY A 49 17.17 -6.30 -12.67
C GLY A 49 16.35 -6.78 -11.46
N ARG A 50 15.02 -6.59 -11.44
CA ARG A 50 14.14 -6.97 -10.33
C ARG A 50 12.81 -7.55 -10.83
N ASP A 51 12.24 -8.44 -10.03
CA ASP A 51 10.90 -9.00 -10.29
C ASP A 51 9.81 -8.38 -9.41
N ILE A 52 10.19 -7.77 -8.29
CA ILE A 52 9.27 -7.26 -7.28
C ILE A 52 9.77 -5.89 -6.83
N VAL A 53 8.88 -4.91 -6.87
CA VAL A 53 9.11 -3.53 -6.43
C VAL A 53 7.94 -3.12 -5.54
N LEU A 54 8.26 -2.86 -4.27
CA LEU A 54 7.30 -2.39 -3.27
C LEU A 54 7.72 -1.03 -2.74
N PHE A 55 6.83 -0.38 -2.00
CA PHE A 55 6.99 1.02 -1.65
C PHE A 55 6.81 1.23 -0.15
N ASP A 56 7.71 1.99 0.46
CA ASP A 56 7.65 2.38 1.86
C ASP A 56 6.63 3.52 2.02
N ASN A 57 5.80 3.47 3.07
CA ASN A 57 4.78 4.50 3.29
C ASN A 57 5.34 5.85 3.82
N ARG A 58 6.65 5.89 4.14
CA ARG A 58 7.43 7.04 4.64
C ARG A 58 6.86 7.71 5.87
N LEU A 59 6.05 7.00 6.65
CA LEU A 59 5.54 7.46 7.93
C LEU A 59 6.42 6.86 9.04
N PRO A 60 7.31 7.65 9.69
CA PRO A 60 8.28 7.11 10.65
C PRO A 60 7.64 6.33 11.81
N GLU A 61 6.48 6.80 12.26
CA GLU A 61 5.69 6.21 13.36
C GLU A 61 4.91 4.96 12.93
N TRP A 62 4.85 4.65 11.63
CA TRP A 62 4.09 3.50 11.13
C TRP A 62 4.98 2.26 11.06
N THR A 63 5.40 1.80 12.24
CA THR A 63 6.16 0.56 12.38
C THR A 63 5.23 -0.66 12.37
N GLN A 64 5.83 -1.80 12.09
CA GLN A 64 5.23 -3.11 12.25
C GLN A 64 4.79 -3.35 13.70
N ALA A 65 5.56 -2.92 14.71
CA ALA A 65 5.18 -3.03 16.12
C ALA A 65 3.84 -2.34 16.43
N ALA A 66 3.64 -1.14 15.89
CA ALA A 66 2.42 -0.39 16.09
C ALA A 66 1.24 -0.92 15.28
N PHE A 67 1.49 -1.56 14.14
CA PHE A 67 0.46 -1.84 13.15
C PHE A 67 0.25 -3.32 12.78
N THR A 68 0.87 -4.24 13.50
CA THR A 68 0.78 -5.67 13.25
C THR A 68 0.58 -6.44 14.53
N LYS A 69 -0.45 -7.28 14.56
CA LYS A 69 -0.76 -8.08 15.73
C LYS A 69 0.27 -9.19 15.91
N ARG A 70 0.48 -9.62 17.16
CA ARG A 70 1.55 -10.54 17.52
C ARG A 70 1.47 -11.87 16.78
N ASP A 71 0.28 -12.46 16.65
CA ASP A 71 0.09 -13.73 15.96
C ASP A 71 0.54 -13.70 14.50
N CYS A 72 0.40 -12.54 13.82
CA CYS A 72 0.90 -12.37 12.46
C CYS A 72 2.43 -12.52 12.41
N PHE A 73 3.16 -11.98 13.38
CA PHE A 73 4.61 -12.19 13.44
C PHE A 73 4.97 -13.64 13.75
N VAL A 74 4.31 -14.24 14.75
CA VAL A 74 4.63 -15.60 15.21
C VAL A 74 4.37 -16.63 14.11
N LEU A 75 3.23 -16.55 13.44
CA LEU A 75 2.85 -17.49 12.38
C LEU A 75 3.65 -17.32 11.09
N MET A 76 4.30 -16.17 10.89
CA MET A 76 5.15 -15.88 9.73
C MET A 76 6.65 -15.95 10.06
N ASP A 77 7.01 -16.53 11.21
CA ASP A 77 8.39 -16.65 11.71
C ASP A 77 9.16 -15.32 11.73
N ALA A 78 8.47 -14.25 12.09
CA ALA A 78 8.95 -12.87 12.03
C ALA A 78 8.88 -12.18 13.40
N ASP A 79 8.84 -12.95 14.48
CA ASP A 79 8.65 -12.41 15.83
C ASP A 79 9.94 -11.93 16.49
N ILE A 80 10.64 -11.01 15.81
CA ILE A 80 11.94 -10.46 16.18
C ILE A 80 12.00 -8.94 16.01
N ARG A 81 12.93 -8.29 16.72
CA ARG A 81 13.04 -6.83 16.83
C ARG A 81 13.23 -6.13 15.49
N GLU A 82 13.94 -6.77 14.57
CA GLU A 82 14.18 -6.30 13.21
C GLU A 82 12.87 -6.14 12.45
N HIS A 83 11.96 -7.12 12.59
CA HIS A 83 10.63 -7.07 11.98
C HIS A 83 9.72 -6.09 12.70
N TRP A 84 9.75 -6.02 14.03
CA TRP A 84 8.92 -5.08 14.78
C TRP A 84 9.23 -3.63 14.44
N ASN A 85 10.51 -3.30 14.28
CA ASN A 85 10.96 -1.94 13.96
C ASN A 85 10.85 -1.59 12.47
N ALA A 86 10.57 -2.57 11.61
CA ALA A 86 10.41 -2.31 10.19
C ALA A 86 9.22 -1.35 9.96
N ARG A 87 9.45 -0.37 9.09
CA ARG A 87 8.36 0.49 8.59
C ARG A 87 7.39 -0.31 7.75
N GLN A 88 6.12 0.03 7.87
CA GLN A 88 5.06 -0.49 7.01
C GLN A 88 5.30 -0.08 5.55
N LEU A 89 5.12 -1.04 4.65
CA LEU A 89 4.97 -0.75 3.23
C LEU A 89 3.61 -0.09 2.97
N ASP A 90 3.48 0.48 1.78
CA ASP A 90 2.22 0.95 1.24
C ASP A 90 1.63 -0.15 0.35
N ALA A 91 0.56 -0.79 0.82
CA ALA A 91 -0.08 -1.89 0.09
C ALA A 91 -1.03 -1.40 -1.02
N ALA A 92 -1.25 -0.09 -1.15
CA ALA A 92 -2.18 0.48 -2.13
C ALA A 92 -1.62 0.49 -3.55
N PHE A 93 -0.32 0.28 -3.74
CA PHE A 93 0.28 0.05 -5.05
C PHE A 93 1.45 -0.93 -4.94
N GLN A 94 1.57 -1.79 -5.94
CA GLN A 94 2.56 -2.88 -5.96
C GLN A 94 2.97 -3.11 -7.41
N LEU A 95 4.27 -3.27 -7.66
CA LEU A 95 4.80 -3.43 -9.01
C LEU A 95 5.56 -4.74 -9.12
N TYR A 96 5.25 -5.50 -10.18
CA TYR A 96 5.80 -6.81 -10.41
C TYR A 96 6.21 -6.99 -11.86
N ARG A 97 7.22 -7.83 -12.10
CA ARG A 97 7.47 -8.45 -13.40
C ARG A 97 6.76 -9.79 -13.41
N ALA A 98 5.83 -10.00 -14.34
CA ALA A 98 5.18 -11.29 -14.51
C ALA A 98 6.25 -12.37 -14.72
N GLY A 99 6.21 -13.43 -13.94
CA GLY A 99 7.25 -14.46 -13.96
C GLY A 99 7.24 -15.33 -12.71
N PRO A 100 8.05 -16.39 -12.68
CA PRO A 100 8.03 -17.39 -11.60
C PRO A 100 8.30 -16.78 -10.22
N VAL A 101 9.23 -15.83 -10.11
CA VAL A 101 9.58 -15.17 -8.83
C VAL A 101 8.40 -14.40 -8.25
N ALA A 102 7.80 -13.50 -9.05
CA ALA A 102 6.66 -12.70 -8.58
C ALA A 102 5.42 -13.56 -8.29
N ARG A 103 5.17 -14.60 -9.10
CA ARG A 103 4.07 -15.55 -8.87
C ARG A 103 4.26 -16.34 -7.58
N ALA A 104 5.48 -16.81 -7.29
CA ALA A 104 5.78 -17.50 -6.05
C ALA A 104 5.54 -16.59 -4.84
N PHE A 105 6.06 -15.35 -4.86
CA PHE A 105 5.85 -14.37 -3.80
C PHE A 105 4.36 -14.07 -3.55
N LEU A 106 3.59 -13.82 -4.61
CA LEU A 106 2.15 -13.54 -4.48
C LEU A 106 1.33 -14.75 -4.03
N THR A 107 1.76 -15.96 -4.40
CA THR A 107 1.16 -17.22 -3.95
C THR A 107 1.39 -17.41 -2.45
N GLU A 108 2.61 -17.17 -1.97
CA GLU A 108 2.92 -17.22 -0.55
C GLU A 108 2.17 -16.13 0.24
N LEU A 109 2.15 -14.89 -0.28
CA LEU A 109 1.37 -13.80 0.31
C LEU A 109 -0.10 -14.18 0.48
N ARG A 110 -0.71 -14.72 -0.59
CA ARG A 110 -2.09 -15.23 -0.56
C ARG A 110 -2.27 -16.29 0.51
N ASP A 111 -1.37 -17.26 0.59
CA ASP A 111 -1.51 -18.38 1.51
C ASP A 111 -1.32 -17.97 2.98
N CYS A 112 -0.40 -17.04 3.28
CA CYS A 112 -0.33 -16.40 4.59
C CYS A 112 -1.64 -15.65 4.93
N MET A 113 -2.18 -14.90 3.97
CA MET A 113 -3.41 -14.11 4.16
C MET A 113 -4.67 -14.98 4.39
N ARG A 114 -4.63 -16.27 4.03
CA ARG A 114 -5.77 -17.19 4.25
C ARG A 114 -5.92 -17.63 5.70
N ASP A 115 -4.89 -17.51 6.53
CA ASP A 115 -5.01 -17.78 7.96
C ASP A 115 -5.71 -16.58 8.65
N PRO A 116 -6.92 -16.75 9.21
CA PRO A 116 -7.62 -15.65 9.88
C PRO A 116 -6.85 -15.11 11.09
N ARG A 117 -6.00 -15.93 11.72
CA ARG A 117 -5.12 -15.52 12.83
C ARG A 117 -3.94 -14.70 12.35
N ILE A 118 -3.61 -14.71 11.07
CA ILE A 118 -2.66 -13.76 10.47
C ILE A 118 -3.41 -12.49 10.07
N LEU A 119 -4.48 -12.62 9.27
CA LEU A 119 -5.02 -11.49 8.52
C LEU A 119 -6.06 -10.65 9.26
N THR A 120 -6.88 -11.25 10.12
CA THR A 120 -8.11 -10.61 10.61
C THR A 120 -7.95 -9.97 11.98
N ASP A 121 -8.97 -9.20 12.40
CA ASP A 121 -9.05 -8.58 13.72
C ASP A 121 -9.33 -9.56 14.88
N ILE A 122 -9.32 -10.89 14.64
CA ILE A 122 -9.48 -11.84 15.76
C ILE A 122 -8.34 -11.66 16.78
N PRO A 123 -8.63 -11.76 18.09
CA PRO A 123 -7.61 -11.69 19.14
C PRO A 123 -6.48 -12.70 18.92
N ASN A 124 -5.31 -12.44 19.50
CA ASN A 124 -4.21 -13.40 19.46
C ASN A 124 -4.61 -14.71 20.17
N GLU A 125 -4.29 -15.84 19.55
CA GLU A 125 -4.60 -17.19 19.99
C GLU A 125 -3.34 -17.97 20.40
N LEU A 126 -2.14 -17.51 20.05
CA LEU A 126 -0.87 -18.20 20.34
C LEU A 126 -0.27 -17.86 21.71
N GLY A 127 -1.06 -17.27 22.60
CA GLY A 127 -0.65 -16.99 23.99
C GLY A 127 0.36 -15.86 24.15
N ARG A 128 0.61 -15.06 23.11
CA ARG A 128 1.43 -13.84 23.18
C ARG A 128 0.57 -12.59 23.07
N GLU A 129 0.78 -11.66 23.98
CA GLU A 129 0.17 -10.33 23.89
C GLU A 129 0.77 -9.53 22.72
N ASN A 130 0.01 -8.54 22.25
CA ASN A 130 0.55 -7.56 21.32
C ASN A 130 1.71 -6.78 21.94
N LEU A 131 2.58 -6.25 21.09
CA LEU A 131 3.66 -5.37 21.53
C LEU A 131 3.11 -4.13 22.24
N PRO A 132 3.85 -3.53 23.20
CA PRO A 132 3.40 -2.35 23.93
C PRO A 132 2.95 -1.18 23.04
N GLU A 133 3.55 -1.05 21.85
CA GLU A 133 3.27 0.00 20.88
C GLU A 133 2.05 -0.27 20.00
N PHE A 134 1.46 -1.47 20.06
CA PHE A 134 0.39 -1.89 19.16
C PHE A 134 -0.86 -1.00 19.25
N VAL A 135 -1.33 -0.53 18.09
CA VAL A 135 -2.48 0.37 17.95
C VAL A 135 -3.64 -0.29 17.20
N ASP A 136 -3.37 -0.91 16.04
CA ASP A 136 -4.40 -1.51 15.16
C ASP A 136 -3.72 -2.50 14.20
N HIS A 137 -4.44 -3.48 13.69
CA HIS A 137 -3.87 -4.38 12.67
C HIS A 137 -4.09 -3.80 11.26
N ARG A 138 -3.04 -3.74 10.43
CA ARG A 138 -3.11 -3.24 9.03
C ARG A 138 -3.26 -4.34 7.98
N HIS A 139 -3.62 -5.56 8.39
CA HIS A 139 -4.14 -6.61 7.51
C HIS A 139 -3.16 -6.94 6.37
N ASP A 140 -3.58 -6.80 5.10
CA ASP A 140 -2.74 -7.09 3.94
C ASP A 140 -1.42 -6.32 3.94
N GLN A 141 -1.43 -5.07 4.42
CA GLN A 141 -0.22 -4.26 4.54
C GLN A 141 0.77 -4.83 5.56
N SER A 142 0.28 -5.36 6.68
CA SER A 142 1.11 -6.02 7.69
C SER A 142 1.79 -7.26 7.12
N VAL A 143 0.99 -8.14 6.49
CA VAL A 143 1.47 -9.41 5.91
C VAL A 143 2.45 -9.14 4.76
N LEU A 144 2.12 -8.22 3.85
CA LEU A 144 2.99 -7.81 2.74
C LEU A 144 4.35 -7.32 3.26
N THR A 145 4.34 -6.49 4.31
CA THR A 145 5.57 -5.94 4.88
C THR A 145 6.41 -7.02 5.56
N VAL A 146 5.80 -7.97 6.28
CA VAL A 146 6.54 -9.09 6.88
C VAL A 146 7.17 -9.95 5.79
N LEU A 147 6.36 -10.36 4.80
CA LEU A 147 6.81 -11.25 3.75
C LEU A 147 7.91 -10.62 2.89
N ALA A 148 7.75 -9.35 2.49
CA ALA A 148 8.76 -8.62 1.74
C ALA A 148 10.11 -8.59 2.47
N ARG A 149 10.09 -8.46 3.80
CA ARG A 149 11.31 -8.48 4.62
C ARG A 149 11.94 -9.87 4.67
N ASN A 150 11.14 -10.93 4.87
CA ASN A 150 11.63 -12.32 4.87
C ASN A 150 12.33 -12.67 3.55
N HIS A 151 11.84 -12.14 2.43
CA HIS A 151 12.39 -12.35 1.08
C HIS A 151 13.48 -11.34 0.67
N GLY A 152 13.82 -10.37 1.52
CA GLY A 152 14.81 -9.33 1.19
C GLY A 152 14.40 -8.45 0.00
N VAL A 153 13.09 -8.26 -0.22
CA VAL A 153 12.55 -7.47 -1.33
C VAL A 153 12.98 -6.01 -1.19
N GLU A 154 13.51 -5.46 -2.28
CA GLU A 154 13.89 -4.04 -2.33
C GLU A 154 12.66 -3.13 -2.31
N THR A 155 12.74 -2.06 -1.52
CA THR A 155 11.64 -1.11 -1.33
C THR A 155 12.05 0.29 -1.74
N PHE A 156 11.11 1.04 -2.32
CA PHE A 156 11.34 2.37 -2.85
C PHE A 156 10.43 3.41 -2.17
N ARG A 157 10.66 4.69 -2.46
CA ARG A 157 9.82 5.80 -1.96
C ARG A 157 8.37 5.63 -2.42
N SER A 158 7.37 5.85 -1.56
CA SER A 158 5.97 5.89 -2.02
C SER A 158 5.76 6.88 -3.20
N PRO A 159 5.30 6.44 -4.39
CA PRO A 159 4.97 7.31 -5.52
C PRO A 159 3.83 8.30 -5.25
N ALA A 160 3.17 8.22 -4.09
CA ALA A 160 2.18 9.20 -3.64
C ALA A 160 2.78 10.44 -2.97
N ILE A 161 4.09 10.45 -2.74
CA ILE A 161 4.82 11.53 -2.07
C ILE A 161 5.74 12.21 -3.10
N PRO A 162 6.04 13.51 -3.01
CA PRO A 162 7.11 14.11 -3.83
C PRO A 162 8.50 13.58 -3.44
N PRO A 163 9.46 13.49 -4.39
CA PRO A 163 10.85 13.14 -4.06
C PRO A 163 11.47 14.19 -3.13
N GLN A 164 12.35 13.74 -2.23
CA GLN A 164 13.11 14.58 -1.31
C GLN A 164 14.61 14.28 -1.41
N ASP A 165 15.44 15.12 -0.79
CA ASP A 165 16.88 14.87 -0.67
C ASP A 165 17.11 13.52 0.05
N GLY A 166 17.97 12.66 -0.50
CA GLY A 166 18.18 11.28 -0.03
C GLY A 166 17.35 10.20 -0.75
N ASP A 167 16.55 10.57 -1.76
CA ASP A 167 15.79 9.62 -2.60
C ASP A 167 16.51 9.31 -3.92
N GLU A 168 17.85 9.18 -3.92
CA GLU A 168 18.63 9.03 -5.16
C GLU A 168 18.24 7.76 -5.95
N ARG A 169 17.72 6.74 -5.26
CA ARG A 169 17.20 5.49 -5.84
C ARG A 169 15.72 5.58 -6.28
N SER A 170 15.04 6.70 -6.03
CA SER A 170 13.59 6.89 -6.27
C SER A 170 13.27 8.27 -6.87
N ARG A 171 14.00 8.62 -7.95
CA ARG A 171 13.94 9.94 -8.62
C ARG A 171 12.70 10.22 -9.47
N TYR A 172 11.76 9.28 -9.55
CA TYR A 172 10.49 9.52 -10.25
C TYR A 172 9.70 10.66 -9.57
N PRO A 173 8.78 11.33 -10.28
CA PRO A 173 7.93 12.37 -9.68
C PRO A 173 6.90 11.77 -8.72
N LYS A 174 6.04 12.61 -8.18
CA LYS A 174 4.81 12.14 -7.53
C LYS A 174 3.83 11.70 -8.63
N ILE A 175 3.50 10.41 -8.66
CA ILE A 175 2.68 9.80 -9.71
C ILE A 175 1.24 9.58 -9.24
N PHE A 176 1.07 9.37 -7.94
CA PHE A 176 -0.23 9.05 -7.36
C PHE A 176 -0.73 10.14 -6.40
N ASP A 177 -2.03 10.36 -6.39
CA ASP A 177 -2.72 11.00 -5.29
C ASP A 177 -3.58 9.97 -4.54
N GLN A 178 -3.14 9.62 -3.34
CA GLN A 178 -3.93 8.80 -2.42
C GLN A 178 -4.94 9.67 -1.70
N HIS A 179 -6.06 9.94 -2.35
CA HIS A 179 -7.18 10.50 -1.64
C HIS A 179 -7.99 9.37 -1.00
N ARG A 180 -7.82 9.16 0.31
CA ARG A 180 -8.93 8.66 1.14
C ARG A 180 -10.01 9.75 1.18
N ARG A 181 -10.66 10.07 0.06
CA ARG A 181 -11.87 10.88 0.06
C ARG A 181 -12.89 10.04 0.83
N LYS A 182 -12.95 10.23 2.16
CA LYS A 182 -14.12 9.85 2.94
C LYS A 182 -15.28 10.41 2.13
N ASN A 183 -16.21 9.55 1.70
CA ASN A 183 -17.43 9.97 1.03
C ASN A 183 -17.94 11.20 1.77
N LYS A 184 -17.70 12.40 1.21
CA LYS A 184 -18.17 13.62 1.85
C LYS A 184 -19.66 13.47 1.68
N LYS A 185 -20.39 13.20 2.78
CA LYS A 185 -21.87 13.16 2.77
C LYS A 185 -22.33 14.27 1.84
N LEU A 186 -23.18 13.99 0.85
CA LEU A 186 -23.52 14.90 -0.24
C LEU A 186 -23.73 16.36 0.23
N GLY A 187 -24.33 16.54 1.41
CA GLY A 187 -24.47 17.85 2.06
C GLY A 187 -23.17 18.61 2.38
N LYS A 188 -22.06 17.96 2.74
CA LYS A 188 -20.74 18.61 2.94
C LYS A 188 -20.13 19.04 1.60
N TYR A 189 -20.31 18.23 0.56
CA TYR A 189 -19.88 18.57 -0.80
C TYR A 189 -20.67 19.78 -1.34
N LEU A 190 -22.00 19.76 -1.24
CA LEU A 190 -22.89 20.86 -1.64
C LEU A 190 -22.58 22.16 -0.87
N ARG A 191 -22.39 22.09 0.46
CA ARG A 191 -22.03 23.26 1.26
C ARG A 191 -20.71 23.91 0.85
N MET A 192 -19.69 23.12 0.50
CA MET A 192 -18.43 23.68 -0.01
C MET A 192 -18.61 24.35 -1.38
N ARG A 193 -19.39 23.74 -2.28
CA ARG A 193 -19.66 24.31 -3.61
C ARG A 193 -20.46 25.61 -3.51
N LEU A 194 -21.49 25.65 -2.66
CA LEU A 194 -22.27 26.86 -2.39
C LEU A 194 -21.40 27.97 -1.79
N LYS A 195 -20.53 27.66 -0.82
CA LYS A 195 -19.59 28.65 -0.27
C LYS A 195 -18.63 29.21 -1.32
N ARG A 196 -18.13 28.37 -2.24
CA ARG A 196 -17.26 28.83 -3.34
C ARG A 196 -18.03 29.73 -4.33
N ALA A 197 -19.28 29.39 -4.65
CA ALA A 197 -20.12 30.21 -5.52
C ALA A 197 -20.46 31.57 -4.89
N LEU A 198 -20.70 31.60 -3.57
CA LEU A 198 -21.03 32.82 -2.83
C LEU A 198 -19.83 33.78 -2.63
N TRP A 199 -18.59 33.28 -2.73
CA TRP A 199 -17.38 34.10 -2.61
C TRP A 199 -16.71 34.44 -3.95
N ALA A 200 -17.17 33.89 -5.06
CA ALA A 200 -16.79 34.36 -6.39
C ALA A 200 -17.48 35.70 -6.66
N ARG A 201 -16.88 36.82 -6.22
CA ARG A 201 -17.34 38.15 -6.62
C ARG A 201 -17.23 38.28 -8.15
N PRO A 202 -18.25 38.79 -8.86
CA PRO A 202 -18.11 39.08 -10.27
C PRO A 202 -17.06 40.19 -10.45
N ALA A 203 -16.10 39.96 -11.36
CA ALA A 203 -15.15 40.99 -11.76
C ALA A 203 -15.94 42.20 -12.30
N LYS A 204 -15.70 43.39 -11.73
CA LYS A 204 -16.26 44.64 -12.26
C LYS A 204 -15.75 44.82 -13.69
N LYS A 205 -16.67 44.81 -14.67
CA LYS A 205 -16.38 45.31 -16.02
C LYS A 205 -16.07 46.80 -15.90
N VAL A 206 -14.85 47.19 -16.22
CA VAL A 206 -14.48 48.59 -16.45
C VAL A 206 -15.04 48.97 -17.83
N ALA A 207 -16.03 49.86 -17.86
CA ALA A 207 -16.52 50.46 -19.09
C ALA A 207 -15.50 51.52 -19.58
N ARG A 208 -15.26 51.55 -20.89
CA ARG A 208 -14.50 52.59 -21.59
C ARG A 208 -15.33 53.87 -21.69
#